data_AF-A0A0C9YU15-F1
#
_entry.id   AF-A0A0C9YU15-F1
#
_cell.length_a   1.000
_cell.length_b   1.000
_cell.length_c   1.000
_cell.angle_alpha   90.00
_cell.angle_beta   90.00
_cell.angle_gamma   90.00
#
_symmetry.space_group_name_H-M   'P 1'
#
loop_
_entity.id
_entity.type
_entity.pdbx_description
1 polymer ?
#
loop_
_entity_poly.entity_id
_entity_poly.type
_entity_poly.pdbx_seq_one_letter_code
_entity_poly.pdbx_strand_id
1 'polypeptide(L)'
;MHLTGNLLDLLISLWQGTIECNPLDNKNSWDWAIFCDKAVWTAHGQAIADAGILIPSSFDHKLWNITDKINTDYKTWEFHLYMFSLAPDLLYNILPECYWTNFCKLVHGIQIMSQHTISKQDLEHAYILLCSWGHECELIYYQLRQDCLHFIHPCVHQVLHLVTEAMYKGPPICYMQWTMEHTIGNLGQEIHQPSKPYENPAKEGVQQCRVNSLLMIMPELSSDGICGLPKGSLDI
;
A
#
# COMPACT_ATOMS: atom_id res chain seq x y z
N MET A 1 -5.23 -2.67 1.45
CA MET A 1 -4.83 -3.75 0.50
C MET A 1 -3.99 -4.78 1.27
N HIS A 2 -4.44 -6.03 1.36
CA HIS A 2 -3.79 -7.08 2.16
C HIS A 2 -2.32 -7.31 1.76
N LEU A 3 -2.00 -7.16 0.47
CA LEU A 3 -0.63 -7.28 -0.03
C LEU A 3 0.31 -6.23 0.59
N THR A 4 -0.06 -4.94 0.54
CA THR A 4 0.79 -3.88 1.13
C THR A 4 0.91 -3.99 2.64
N GLY A 5 -0.12 -4.48 3.33
CA GLY A 5 -0.04 -4.80 4.76
C GLY A 5 0.98 -5.92 5.03
N ASN A 6 0.90 -7.02 4.28
CA ASN A 6 1.85 -8.12 4.43
C ASN A 6 3.30 -7.74 4.08
N LEU A 7 3.49 -6.87 3.08
CA LEU A 7 4.82 -6.35 2.72
C LEU A 7 5.40 -5.49 3.83
N LEU A 8 4.58 -4.63 4.41
CA LEU A 8 4.93 -3.82 5.58
C LEU A 8 5.34 -4.71 6.75
N ASP A 9 4.49 -5.67 7.13
CA ASP A 9 4.75 -6.56 8.27
C ASP A 9 6.08 -7.30 8.07
N LEU A 10 6.32 -7.81 6.86
CA LEU A 10 7.58 -8.45 6.50
C LEU A 10 8.77 -7.47 6.64
N LEU A 11 8.73 -6.32 5.96
CA LEU A 11 9.85 -5.38 5.93
C LEU A 11 10.17 -4.80 7.31
N ILE A 12 9.15 -4.44 8.10
CA ILE A 12 9.35 -3.97 9.47
C ILE A 12 9.92 -5.08 10.33
N SER A 13 9.44 -6.33 10.21
CA SER A 13 9.98 -7.44 11.00
C SER A 13 11.43 -7.76 10.66
N LEU A 14 11.83 -7.58 9.39
CA LEU A 14 13.23 -7.67 8.95
C LEU A 14 14.06 -6.52 9.55
N TRP A 15 13.62 -5.27 9.40
CA TRP A 15 14.37 -4.09 9.88
C TRP A 15 14.46 -4.02 11.41
N GLN A 16 13.46 -4.50 12.15
CA GLN A 16 13.53 -4.63 13.60
C GLN A 16 14.26 -5.90 14.07
N GLY A 17 14.56 -6.82 13.14
CA GLY A 17 15.08 -8.14 13.49
C GLY A 17 14.13 -8.95 14.38
N THR A 18 12.82 -8.71 14.31
CA THR A 18 11.80 -9.43 15.09
C THR A 18 11.30 -10.69 14.40
N ILE A 19 11.59 -10.85 13.10
CA ILE A 19 11.38 -12.10 12.39
C ILE A 19 12.09 -13.27 13.12
N GLU A 20 11.49 -14.46 13.01
CA GLU A 20 12.06 -15.67 13.59
C GLU A 20 13.49 -15.86 13.06
N CYS A 21 14.40 -16.35 13.90
CA CYS A 21 15.76 -16.67 13.46
C CYS A 21 15.93 -18.18 13.56
N ASN A 22 16.28 -18.80 12.45
CA ASN A 22 16.61 -20.22 12.44
C ASN A 22 17.81 -20.47 13.38
N PRO A 23 17.87 -21.61 14.09
CA PRO A 23 19.01 -21.95 14.95
C PRO A 23 20.39 -21.95 14.24
N LEU A 24 20.41 -22.13 12.92
CA LEU A 24 21.63 -22.09 12.11
C LEU A 24 22.00 -20.68 11.61
N ASP A 25 21.10 -19.71 11.78
CA ASP A 25 21.34 -18.32 11.42
C ASP A 25 21.64 -17.46 12.66
N ASN A 26 22.11 -16.23 12.44
CA ASN A 26 22.50 -15.32 13.50
C ASN A 26 22.05 -13.89 13.21
N LYS A 27 21.20 -13.33 14.08
CA LYS A 27 20.71 -11.94 13.99
C LYS A 27 21.83 -10.89 13.96
N ASN A 28 22.99 -11.18 14.54
CA ASN A 28 24.13 -10.26 14.49
C ASN A 28 24.73 -10.13 13.08
N SER A 29 24.37 -11.02 12.17
CA SER A 29 24.78 -10.95 10.76
C SER A 29 23.84 -10.11 9.89
N TRP A 30 22.69 -9.69 10.44
CA TRP A 30 21.66 -8.93 9.72
C TRP A 30 21.97 -7.43 9.73
N ASP A 31 22.74 -6.96 8.76
CA ASP A 31 23.07 -5.55 8.57
C ASP A 31 21.85 -4.68 8.19
N TRP A 32 20.78 -5.30 7.67
CA TRP A 32 19.48 -4.64 7.44
C TRP A 32 18.67 -4.37 8.71
N ALA A 33 19.01 -4.99 9.85
CA ALA A 33 18.22 -4.96 11.07
C ALA A 33 18.47 -3.67 11.91
N ILE A 34 18.36 -2.52 11.24
CA ILE A 34 18.67 -1.17 11.75
C ILE A 34 17.86 -0.73 12.98
N PHE A 35 16.69 -1.34 13.19
CA PHE A 35 15.77 -1.05 14.29
C PHE A 35 15.81 -2.09 15.41
N CYS A 36 16.84 -2.96 15.44
CA CYS A 36 17.09 -3.83 16.61
C CYS A 36 17.33 -3.01 17.88
N ASP A 37 17.95 -1.83 17.76
CA ASP A 37 18.07 -0.88 18.86
C ASP A 37 16.73 -0.13 19.06
N LYS A 38 16.15 -0.33 20.25
CA LYS A 38 14.89 0.33 20.65
C LYS A 38 14.99 1.85 20.60
N ALA A 39 16.15 2.43 20.92
CA ALA A 39 16.32 3.88 20.88
C ALA A 39 16.20 4.41 19.44
N VAL A 40 16.82 3.72 18.48
CA VAL A 40 16.74 4.06 17.04
C VAL A 40 15.32 3.88 16.54
N TRP A 41 14.65 2.77 16.90
CA TRP A 41 13.25 2.54 16.54
C TRP A 41 12.30 3.61 17.08
N THR A 42 12.43 3.98 18.36
CA THR A 42 11.62 5.05 18.97
C THR A 42 11.88 6.40 18.33
N ALA A 43 13.14 6.73 18.03
CA ALA A 43 13.49 7.98 17.34
C ALA A 43 12.88 8.03 15.93
N HIS A 44 12.91 6.93 15.19
CA HIS A 44 12.28 6.81 13.87
C HIS A 44 10.76 7.01 13.95
N GLY A 45 10.12 6.40 14.94
CA GLY A 45 8.69 6.57 15.15
C GLY A 45 8.28 8.00 15.48
N GLN A 46 9.09 8.72 16.26
CA GLN A 46 8.89 10.14 16.51
C GLN A 46 9.05 10.97 15.23
N ALA A 47 10.05 10.66 14.39
CA ALA A 47 10.26 11.35 13.11
C ALA A 47 9.04 11.19 12.16
N ILE A 48 8.40 10.02 12.15
CA ILE A 48 7.16 9.80 11.40
C ILE A 48 6.03 10.68 11.94
N ALA A 49 5.88 10.76 13.26
CA ALA A 49 4.85 11.60 13.89
C ALA A 49 5.08 13.10 13.61
N ASP A 50 6.34 13.53 13.57
CA ASP A 50 6.71 14.93 13.28
C ASP A 50 6.51 15.27 11.80
N ALA A 51 6.76 14.32 10.89
CA ALA A 51 6.45 14.45 9.47
C ALA A 51 4.94 14.62 9.20
N GLY A 52 4.09 14.31 10.18
CA GLY A 52 2.65 14.50 10.10
C GLY A 52 2.20 15.93 9.77
N ILE A 53 3.03 16.95 10.04
CA ILE A 53 2.74 18.36 9.71
C ILE A 53 2.73 18.60 8.19
N LEU A 54 3.47 17.79 7.43
CA LEU A 54 3.60 17.91 5.97
C LEU A 54 2.39 17.31 5.23
N ILE A 55 1.48 16.65 5.94
CA ILE A 55 0.36 15.95 5.34
C ILE A 55 -0.79 16.92 5.15
N PRO A 56 -1.40 16.97 3.95
CA PRO A 56 -2.56 17.80 3.71
C PRO A 56 -3.68 17.53 4.71
N SER A 57 -4.38 18.57 5.15
CA SER A 57 -5.51 18.47 6.08
C SER A 57 -6.69 17.66 5.53
N SER A 58 -6.67 17.30 4.25
CA SER A 58 -7.64 16.35 3.65
C SER A 58 -7.49 14.94 4.21
N PHE A 59 -6.34 14.62 4.81
CA PHE A 59 -6.20 13.48 5.69
C PHE A 59 -6.60 13.96 7.08
N ASP A 60 -7.72 13.46 7.60
CA ASP A 60 -8.42 13.97 8.80
C ASP A 60 -7.59 13.95 10.10
N HIS A 61 -6.33 13.47 10.09
CA HIS A 61 -5.57 13.26 11.30
C HIS A 61 -4.05 13.30 11.13
N LYS A 62 -3.36 13.77 12.17
CA LYS A 62 -1.90 13.72 12.30
C LYS A 62 -1.45 12.25 12.35
N LEU A 63 -0.38 11.91 11.62
CA LEU A 63 0.21 10.57 11.72
C LEU A 63 0.62 10.26 13.16
N TRP A 64 0.28 9.05 13.58
CA TRP A 64 0.72 8.53 14.87
C TRP A 64 2.15 8.04 14.79
N ASN A 65 2.79 8.02 15.95
CA ASN A 65 4.02 7.29 16.13
C ASN A 65 3.76 5.79 15.93
N ILE A 66 4.44 5.20 14.94
CA ILE A 66 4.32 3.78 14.63
C ILE A 66 4.77 2.90 15.80
N THR A 67 5.75 3.32 16.61
CA THR A 67 6.25 2.52 17.73
C THR A 67 5.20 2.27 18.80
N ASP A 68 4.28 3.22 18.97
CA ASP A 68 3.30 3.21 20.05
C ASP A 68 2.03 2.44 19.68
N LYS A 69 1.79 2.24 18.38
CA LYS A 69 0.48 1.78 17.87
C LYS A 69 0.52 0.63 16.88
N ILE A 70 1.69 0.12 16.49
CA ILE A 70 1.81 -0.94 15.47
C ILE A 70 0.93 -2.17 15.77
N ASN A 71 0.68 -2.48 17.04
CA ASN A 71 -0.07 -3.68 17.47
C ASN A 71 -1.51 -3.41 17.93
N THR A 72 -1.98 -2.15 17.92
CA THR A 72 -3.29 -1.80 18.50
C THR A 72 -4.22 -1.11 17.52
N ASP A 73 -3.80 -0.02 16.90
CA ASP A 73 -4.73 0.89 16.20
C ASP A 73 -4.11 1.65 15.02
N TYR A 74 -2.94 1.23 14.51
CA TYR A 74 -2.35 1.92 13.37
C TYR A 74 -3.11 1.59 12.08
N LYS A 75 -3.65 2.61 11.40
CA LYS A 75 -4.59 2.40 10.31
C LYS A 75 -3.87 2.05 9.02
N THR A 76 -4.53 1.27 8.15
CA THR A 76 -3.97 0.87 6.85
C THR A 76 -3.56 2.06 5.97
N TRP A 77 -4.30 3.18 6.01
CA TRP A 77 -3.93 4.37 5.23
C TRP A 77 -2.69 5.06 5.79
N GLU A 78 -2.53 5.11 7.12
CA GLU A 78 -1.34 5.67 7.78
C GLU A 78 -0.12 4.84 7.41
N PHE A 79 -0.27 3.51 7.38
CA PHE A 79 0.80 2.60 6.99
C PHE A 79 1.18 2.77 5.53
N HIS A 80 0.19 2.89 4.65
CA HIS A 80 0.44 3.08 3.24
C HIS A 80 1.19 4.40 2.99
N LEU A 81 0.77 5.48 3.64
CA LEU A 81 1.43 6.78 3.56
C LEU A 81 2.86 6.74 4.12
N TYR A 82 3.03 6.12 5.29
CA TYR A 82 4.35 5.92 5.87
C TYR A 82 5.26 5.15 4.89
N MET A 83 4.88 3.94 4.49
CA MET A 83 5.75 3.07 3.70
C MET A 83 6.04 3.58 2.31
N PHE A 84 5.02 4.07 1.60
CA PHE A 84 5.13 4.38 0.18
C PHE A 84 5.28 5.88 -0.09
N SER A 85 5.42 6.71 0.93
CA SER A 85 5.69 8.14 0.75
C SER A 85 6.78 8.66 1.68
N LEU A 86 6.73 8.38 2.98
CA LEU A 86 7.68 8.95 3.94
C LEU A 86 8.94 8.12 4.15
N ALA A 87 8.81 6.79 4.17
CA ALA A 87 9.89 5.87 4.49
C ALA A 87 11.11 5.98 3.54
N PRO A 88 10.98 6.21 2.22
CA PRO A 88 12.15 6.42 1.36
C PRO A 88 13.06 7.54 1.85
N ASP A 89 12.48 8.67 2.25
CA ASP A 89 13.24 9.82 2.74
C ASP A 89 13.74 9.58 4.17
N LEU A 90 12.89 9.07 5.05
CA LEU A 90 13.24 8.83 6.45
C LEU A 90 14.30 7.74 6.64
N LEU A 91 14.38 6.78 5.72
CA LEU A 91 15.37 5.69 5.76
C LEU A 91 16.64 6.01 4.97
N TYR A 92 16.69 7.15 4.28
CA TYR A 92 17.88 7.55 3.53
C TYR A 92 19.07 7.78 4.47
N ASN A 93 20.21 7.15 4.18
CA ASN A 93 21.40 7.08 5.04
C ASN A 93 21.20 6.39 6.41
N ILE A 94 20.04 5.80 6.69
CA ILE A 94 19.81 4.98 7.89
C ILE A 94 19.85 3.49 7.50
N LEU A 95 19.07 3.11 6.48
CA LEU A 95 19.07 1.77 5.93
C LEU A 95 20.28 1.64 4.97
N PRO A 96 21.07 0.54 5.03
CA PRO A 96 22.21 0.40 4.13
C PRO A 96 21.79 0.47 2.66
N GLU A 97 22.67 1.03 1.82
CA GLU A 97 22.35 1.48 0.46
C GLU A 97 21.71 0.39 -0.42
N CYS A 98 22.17 -0.86 -0.31
CA CYS A 98 21.62 -1.98 -1.08
C CYS A 98 20.14 -2.25 -0.73
N TYR A 99 19.79 -2.28 0.55
CA TYR A 99 18.43 -2.48 1.03
C TYR A 99 17.54 -1.27 0.74
N TRP A 100 18.08 -0.05 0.91
CA TRP A 100 17.36 1.19 0.62
C TRP A 100 17.04 1.31 -0.87
N THR A 101 18.00 1.07 -1.75
CA THR A 101 17.78 1.11 -3.21
C THR A 101 16.77 0.08 -3.65
N ASN A 102 16.86 -1.15 -3.10
CA ASN A 102 15.87 -2.19 -3.34
C ASN A 102 14.48 -1.72 -2.88
N PHE A 103 14.36 -1.21 -1.65
CA PHE A 103 13.11 -0.69 -1.10
C PHE A 103 12.51 0.43 -1.96
N CYS A 104 13.32 1.37 -2.47
CA CYS A 104 12.86 2.44 -3.35
C CYS A 104 12.25 1.92 -4.66
N LYS A 105 12.76 0.80 -5.22
CA LYS A 105 12.14 0.16 -6.40
C LYS A 105 10.75 -0.35 -6.11
N LEU A 106 10.57 -1.01 -4.95
CA LEU A 106 9.24 -1.43 -4.50
C LEU A 106 8.33 -0.22 -4.35
N VAL A 107 8.80 0.82 -3.66
CA VAL A 107 7.97 2.01 -3.40
C VAL A 107 7.52 2.66 -4.69
N HIS A 108 8.46 2.91 -5.62
CA HIS A 108 8.12 3.55 -6.88
C HIS A 108 7.18 2.68 -7.74
N GLY A 109 7.41 1.36 -7.79
CA GLY A 109 6.51 0.43 -8.48
C GLY A 109 5.09 0.44 -7.88
N ILE A 110 4.95 0.40 -6.55
CA ILE A 110 3.64 0.46 -5.89
C ILE A 110 2.96 1.82 -6.11
N GLN A 111 3.70 2.93 -6.11
CA GLN A 111 3.15 4.25 -6.40
C GLN A 111 2.54 4.32 -7.80
N ILE A 112 3.24 3.82 -8.83
CA ILE A 112 2.71 3.72 -10.20
C ILE A 112 1.44 2.88 -10.22
N MET A 113 1.49 1.70 -9.58
CA MET A 113 0.36 0.77 -9.53
C MET A 113 -0.85 1.30 -8.72
N SER A 114 -0.68 2.38 -7.96
CA SER A 114 -1.75 3.02 -7.19
C SER A 114 -2.43 4.17 -7.94
N GLN A 115 -1.99 4.51 -9.15
CA GLN A 115 -2.60 5.58 -9.95
C GLN A 115 -3.97 5.18 -10.51
N HIS A 116 -4.87 6.17 -10.64
CA HIS A 116 -6.20 5.97 -11.24
C HIS A 116 -6.14 5.68 -12.75
N THR A 117 -5.13 6.21 -13.43
CA THR A 117 -4.88 6.00 -14.85
C THR A 117 -3.40 5.72 -14.99
N ILE A 118 -3.06 4.56 -15.54
CA ILE A 118 -1.68 4.10 -15.67
C ILE A 118 -1.38 4.02 -17.16
N SER A 119 -0.34 4.72 -17.62
CA SER A 119 0.08 4.61 -19.01
C SER A 119 0.74 3.26 -19.28
N LYS A 120 0.80 2.85 -20.55
CA LYS A 120 1.52 1.62 -20.93
C LYS A 120 3.01 1.70 -20.55
N GLN A 121 3.63 2.88 -20.70
CA GLN A 121 5.03 3.09 -20.37
C GLN A 121 5.26 2.95 -18.86
N ASP A 122 4.35 3.50 -18.06
CA ASP A 122 4.42 3.37 -16.60
C ASP A 122 4.22 1.91 -16.15
N LEU A 123 3.32 1.16 -16.79
CA LEU A 123 3.18 -0.29 -16.54
C LEU A 123 4.46 -1.06 -16.86
N GLU A 124 5.07 -0.81 -18.02
CA GLU A 124 6.35 -1.42 -18.40
C GLU A 124 7.46 -1.06 -17.40
N HIS A 125 7.50 0.19 -16.96
CA HIS A 125 8.47 0.66 -15.96
C HIS A 125 8.25 -0.01 -14.59
N ALA A 126 7.00 -0.03 -14.11
CA ALA A 126 6.63 -0.71 -12.86
C ALA A 126 6.96 -2.21 -12.92
N TYR A 127 6.78 -2.86 -14.06
CA TYR A 127 7.14 -4.27 -14.24
C TYR A 127 8.64 -4.49 -13.99
N ILE A 128 9.49 -3.68 -14.63
CA ILE A 128 10.94 -3.76 -14.47
C ILE A 128 11.33 -3.53 -13.00
N LEU A 129 10.77 -2.50 -12.37
CA LEU A 129 11.06 -2.16 -10.97
C LEU A 129 10.68 -3.29 -10.01
N LEU A 130 9.46 -3.81 -10.13
CA LEU A 130 8.94 -4.82 -9.21
C LEU A 130 9.60 -6.20 -9.43
N CYS A 131 9.94 -6.56 -10.67
CA CYS A 131 10.73 -7.77 -10.94
C CYS A 131 12.16 -7.65 -10.42
N SER A 132 12.84 -6.52 -10.67
CA SER A 132 14.17 -6.25 -10.13
C SER A 132 14.16 -6.24 -8.60
N TRP A 133 13.15 -5.62 -7.99
CA TRP A 133 12.95 -5.62 -6.55
C TRP A 133 12.87 -7.03 -5.98
N GLY A 134 11.97 -7.88 -6.52
CA GLY A 134 11.75 -9.23 -6.01
C GLY A 134 13.00 -10.10 -6.11
N HIS A 135 13.70 -10.05 -7.26
CA HIS A 135 14.95 -10.78 -7.46
C HIS A 135 16.05 -10.32 -6.50
N GLU A 136 16.25 -9.02 -6.34
CA GLU A 136 17.26 -8.48 -5.43
C GLU A 136 16.91 -8.73 -3.97
N CYS A 137 15.63 -8.72 -3.60
CA CYS A 137 15.16 -9.05 -2.26
C CYS A 137 15.59 -10.48 -1.87
N GLU A 138 15.46 -11.45 -2.79
CA GLU A 138 15.96 -12.82 -2.60
C GLU A 138 17.48 -12.87 -2.40
N LEU A 139 18.24 -12.02 -3.08
CA LEU A 139 19.70 -12.00 -2.98
C LEU A 139 20.20 -11.35 -1.70
N ILE A 140 19.57 -10.25 -1.26
CA ILE A 140 20.08 -9.45 -0.14
C ILE A 140 19.54 -9.90 1.22
N TYR A 141 18.25 -10.28 1.32
CA TYR A 141 17.66 -10.75 2.57
C TYR A 141 17.75 -12.28 2.72
N TYR A 142 17.30 -13.03 1.71
CA TYR A 142 17.29 -14.49 1.76
C TYR A 142 18.66 -15.12 1.49
N GLN A 143 19.49 -14.47 0.67
CA GLN A 143 20.88 -14.87 0.37
C GLN A 143 21.01 -16.31 -0.17
N LEU A 144 19.93 -16.87 -0.74
CA LEU A 144 19.86 -18.25 -1.22
C LEU A 144 20.22 -19.30 -0.14
N ARG A 145 19.98 -18.94 1.13
CA ARG A 145 20.35 -19.74 2.30
C ARG A 145 19.15 -20.50 2.84
N GLN A 146 19.23 -21.83 2.91
CA GLN A 146 18.11 -22.68 3.33
C GLN A 146 17.53 -22.29 4.70
N ASP A 147 18.38 -21.85 5.63
CA ASP A 147 18.00 -21.41 6.97
C ASP A 147 17.26 -20.06 6.99
N CYS A 148 17.35 -19.25 5.93
CA CYS A 148 16.62 -17.99 5.76
C CYS A 148 15.34 -18.12 4.89
N LEU A 149 14.94 -19.34 4.49
CA LEU A 149 13.82 -19.56 3.54
C LEU A 149 12.51 -18.89 3.98
N HIS A 150 12.29 -18.81 5.29
CA HIS A 150 11.13 -18.20 5.90
C HIS A 150 11.05 -16.67 5.69
N PHE A 151 12.09 -16.00 5.18
CA PHE A 151 12.02 -14.58 4.82
C PHE A 151 11.23 -14.34 3.52
N ILE A 152 11.08 -15.36 2.67
CA ILE A 152 10.32 -15.23 1.41
C ILE A 152 8.85 -15.54 1.67
N HIS A 153 8.13 -14.55 2.19
CA HIS A 153 6.68 -14.66 2.37
C HIS A 153 5.94 -14.63 1.03
N PRO A 154 4.72 -15.20 0.95
CA PRO A 154 3.89 -15.15 -0.26
C PRO A 154 3.65 -13.73 -0.80
N CYS A 155 3.70 -12.70 0.05
CA CYS A 155 3.57 -11.30 -0.37
C CYS A 155 4.70 -10.86 -1.31
N VAL A 156 5.92 -11.36 -1.13
CA VAL A 156 7.06 -11.07 -2.02
C VAL A 156 6.76 -11.57 -3.43
N HIS A 157 6.25 -12.80 -3.53
CA HIS A 157 5.89 -13.38 -4.82
C HIS A 157 4.69 -12.68 -5.47
N GLN A 158 3.68 -12.29 -4.68
CA GLN A 158 2.49 -11.60 -5.20
C GLN A 158 2.82 -10.27 -5.89
N VAL A 159 3.86 -9.55 -5.45
CA VAL A 159 4.30 -8.31 -6.09
C VAL A 159 4.67 -8.51 -7.55
N LEU A 160 5.26 -9.66 -7.91
CA LEU A 160 5.66 -9.98 -9.28
C LEU A 160 4.47 -10.10 -10.24
N HIS A 161 3.28 -10.35 -9.71
CA HIS A 161 2.05 -10.50 -10.50
C HIS A 161 1.23 -9.22 -10.59
N LEU A 162 1.55 -8.17 -9.81
CA LEU A 162 0.73 -6.95 -9.76
C LEU A 162 0.53 -6.32 -11.15
N VAL A 163 1.60 -6.18 -11.91
CA VAL A 163 1.54 -5.51 -13.22
C VAL A 163 0.82 -6.39 -14.24
N THR A 164 1.11 -7.68 -14.27
CA THR A 164 0.46 -8.61 -15.20
C THR A 164 -1.04 -8.67 -14.92
N GLU A 165 -1.45 -8.74 -13.65
CA GLU A 165 -2.85 -8.66 -13.28
C GLU A 165 -3.51 -7.35 -13.74
N ALA A 166 -2.83 -6.21 -13.56
CA ALA A 166 -3.38 -4.94 -13.99
C ALA A 166 -3.53 -4.83 -15.52
N MET A 167 -2.65 -5.47 -16.30
CA MET A 167 -2.81 -5.56 -17.75
C MET A 167 -4.08 -6.33 -18.16
N TYR A 168 -4.50 -7.31 -17.37
CA TYR A 168 -5.71 -8.11 -17.65
C TYR A 168 -6.99 -7.51 -17.07
N LYS A 169 -6.91 -6.93 -15.86
CA LYS A 169 -8.07 -6.49 -15.07
C LYS A 169 -8.27 -4.97 -15.04
N GLY A 170 -7.33 -4.21 -15.57
CA GLY A 170 -7.25 -2.75 -15.41
C GLY A 170 -6.51 -2.35 -14.14
N PRO A 171 -6.43 -1.05 -13.81
CA PRO A 171 -5.68 -0.58 -12.64
C PRO A 171 -6.16 -1.21 -11.31
N PRO A 172 -5.26 -1.49 -10.35
CA PRO A 172 -5.61 -2.07 -9.06
C PRO A 172 -6.69 -1.30 -8.29
N ILE A 173 -6.77 0.02 -8.45
CA ILE A 173 -7.81 0.83 -7.80
C ILE A 173 -9.24 0.38 -8.14
N CYS A 174 -9.45 -0.29 -9.28
CA CYS A 174 -10.76 -0.78 -9.70
C CYS A 174 -11.21 -2.05 -8.98
N TYR A 175 -10.28 -2.85 -8.43
CA TYR A 175 -10.59 -4.15 -7.85
C TYR A 175 -9.88 -4.44 -6.52
N MET A 176 -9.11 -3.49 -5.99
CA MET A 176 -8.46 -3.67 -4.70
C MET A 176 -9.49 -3.84 -3.60
N GLN A 177 -9.12 -4.59 -2.57
CA GLN A 177 -10.00 -4.89 -1.44
C GLN A 177 -10.64 -3.64 -0.83
N TRP A 178 -9.92 -2.52 -0.72
CA TRP A 178 -10.49 -1.29 -0.16
C TRP A 178 -11.64 -0.73 -1.02
N THR A 179 -11.48 -0.72 -2.35
CA THR A 179 -12.55 -0.35 -3.29
C THR A 179 -13.75 -1.29 -3.15
N MET A 180 -13.49 -2.59 -2.99
CA MET A 180 -14.54 -3.59 -2.78
C MET A 180 -15.25 -3.41 -1.45
N GLU A 181 -14.51 -3.21 -0.35
CA GLU A 181 -15.06 -2.97 1.00
C GLU A 181 -15.86 -1.66 1.06
N HIS A 182 -15.38 -0.61 0.41
CA HIS A 182 -16.11 0.66 0.30
C HIS A 182 -17.42 0.46 -0.48
N THR A 183 -17.37 -0.27 -1.60
CA THR A 183 -18.57 -0.63 -2.37
C THR A 183 -19.55 -1.46 -1.53
N ILE A 184 -19.06 -2.44 -0.75
CA ILE A 184 -19.88 -3.24 0.17
C ILE A 184 -20.52 -2.34 1.24
N GLY A 185 -19.76 -1.40 1.81
CA GLY A 185 -20.28 -0.44 2.79
C GLY A 185 -21.39 0.44 2.21
N ASN A 186 -21.19 0.97 1.00
CA ASN A 186 -22.17 1.79 0.29
C ASN A 186 -23.44 0.99 0.00
N LEU A 187 -23.32 -0.21 -0.58
CA LEU A 187 -24.46 -1.10 -0.81
C LEU A 187 -25.16 -1.51 0.50
N GLY A 188 -24.40 -1.68 1.58
CA GLY A 188 -24.92 -1.99 2.91
C GLY A 188 -25.84 -0.92 3.46
N GLN A 189 -25.58 0.36 3.16
CA GLN A 189 -26.44 1.48 3.57
C GLN A 189 -27.80 1.49 2.84
N GLU A 190 -27.88 0.87 1.65
CA GLU A 190 -29.10 0.76 0.84
C GLU A 190 -29.95 -0.47 1.20
N ILE A 191 -29.50 -1.30 2.15
CA ILE A 191 -30.26 -2.46 2.61
C ILE A 191 -31.38 -2.00 3.55
N HIS A 192 -32.59 -1.87 3.01
CA HIS A 192 -33.77 -1.44 3.75
C HIS A 192 -34.70 -2.59 4.20
N GLN A 193 -34.46 -3.83 3.74
CA GLN A 193 -35.35 -4.97 4.02
C GLN A 193 -34.63 -6.16 4.71
N PRO A 194 -34.88 -6.40 6.01
CA PRO A 194 -34.23 -7.49 6.75
C PRO A 194 -34.74 -8.89 6.37
N SER A 195 -35.93 -9.01 5.77
CA SER A 195 -36.54 -10.30 5.42
C SER A 195 -36.03 -10.92 4.12
N LYS A 196 -35.32 -10.13 3.28
CA LYS A 196 -34.82 -10.57 1.97
C LYS A 196 -33.39 -10.04 1.74
N PRO A 197 -32.41 -10.55 2.50
CA PRO A 197 -31.09 -9.95 2.61
C PRO A 197 -30.30 -9.93 1.30
N TYR A 198 -30.64 -10.77 0.31
CA TYR A 198 -29.95 -10.82 -0.98
C TYR A 198 -30.72 -10.19 -2.14
N GLU A 199 -32.06 -10.19 -2.10
CA GLU A 199 -32.88 -9.73 -3.24
C GLU A 199 -32.82 -8.21 -3.39
N ASN A 200 -32.80 -7.47 -2.27
CA ASN A 200 -32.71 -6.02 -2.28
C ASN A 200 -31.33 -5.51 -2.77
N PRO A 201 -30.20 -5.89 -2.15
CA PRO A 201 -28.88 -5.43 -2.61
C PRO A 201 -28.54 -5.89 -4.04
N ALA A 202 -29.05 -7.04 -4.50
CA ALA A 202 -28.88 -7.43 -5.90
C ALA A 202 -29.59 -6.47 -6.88
N LYS A 203 -30.79 -5.97 -6.53
CA LYS A 203 -31.51 -4.99 -7.34
C LYS A 203 -30.81 -3.62 -7.32
N GLU A 204 -30.40 -3.17 -6.15
CA GLU A 204 -29.68 -1.91 -5.98
C GLU A 204 -28.35 -1.92 -6.75
N GLY A 205 -27.55 -2.99 -6.62
CA GLY A 205 -26.31 -3.13 -7.37
C GLY A 205 -26.51 -3.10 -8.89
N VAL A 206 -27.55 -3.76 -9.41
CA VAL A 206 -27.90 -3.69 -10.85
C VAL A 206 -28.34 -2.28 -11.24
N GLN A 207 -29.12 -1.59 -10.41
CA GLN A 207 -29.56 -0.22 -10.64
C GLN A 207 -28.37 0.75 -10.68
N GLN A 208 -27.47 0.70 -9.70
CA GLN A 208 -26.24 1.49 -9.69
C GLN A 208 -25.38 1.24 -10.95
N CYS A 209 -25.17 -0.02 -11.33
CA CYS A 209 -24.43 -0.36 -12.55
C CYS A 209 -25.07 0.23 -13.81
N ARG A 210 -26.41 0.23 -13.91
CA ARG A 210 -27.14 0.85 -15.03
C ARG A 210 -26.98 2.37 -15.05
N VAL A 211 -27.09 3.01 -13.89
CA VAL A 211 -26.87 4.46 -13.75
C VAL A 211 -25.45 4.82 -14.13
N ASN A 212 -24.44 4.13 -13.59
CA ASN A 212 -23.04 4.35 -13.93
C ASN A 212 -22.77 4.13 -15.43
N SER A 213 -23.37 3.10 -16.04
CA SER A 213 -23.25 2.86 -17.48
C SER A 213 -23.86 4.02 -18.30
N LEU A 214 -25.02 4.53 -17.90
CA LEU A 214 -25.65 5.68 -18.54
C LEU A 214 -24.81 6.96 -18.40
N LEU A 215 -24.27 7.23 -17.21
CA LEU A 215 -23.41 8.39 -16.96
C LEU A 215 -22.09 8.31 -17.73
N MET A 216 -21.54 7.11 -17.93
CA MET A 216 -20.34 6.91 -18.77
C MET A 216 -20.61 7.13 -20.26
N ILE A 217 -21.81 6.78 -20.76
CA ILE A 217 -22.19 6.96 -22.18
C ILE A 217 -22.66 8.39 -22.45
N MET A 218 -23.35 9.01 -21.49
CA MET A 218 -23.95 10.34 -21.57
C MET A 218 -23.54 11.19 -20.34
N PRO A 219 -22.30 11.70 -20.30
CA PRO A 219 -21.80 12.49 -19.18
C PRO A 219 -22.64 13.73 -18.87
N GLU A 220 -23.37 14.26 -19.86
CA GLU A 220 -24.30 15.39 -19.72
C GLU A 220 -25.49 15.14 -18.78
N LEU A 221 -25.80 13.87 -18.47
CA LEU A 221 -26.82 13.49 -17.49
C LEU A 221 -26.31 13.58 -16.05
N SER A 222 -25.00 13.69 -15.84
CA SER A 222 -24.47 13.95 -14.51
C SER A 222 -24.89 15.35 -14.07
N SER A 223 -25.60 15.45 -12.95
CA SER A 223 -25.88 16.73 -12.29
C SER A 223 -24.61 17.42 -11.78
N ASP A 224 -23.46 16.75 -11.90
CA ASP A 224 -22.13 17.23 -11.59
C ASP A 224 -21.56 18.04 -12.77
N GLY A 225 -22.28 19.10 -13.15
CA GLY A 225 -21.59 20.25 -13.72
C GLY A 225 -20.58 20.70 -12.65
N ILE A 226 -19.28 20.47 -12.89
CA ILE A 226 -18.11 20.92 -12.14
C ILE A 226 -18.50 21.91 -11.03
N CYS A 227 -18.74 21.42 -9.81
CA CYS A 227 -19.03 22.29 -8.67
C CYS A 227 -17.72 22.90 -8.18
N GLY A 228 -17.21 23.85 -8.97
CA GLY A 228 -16.08 24.70 -8.63
C GLY A 228 -14.74 23.98 -8.49
N LEU A 229 -13.70 24.68 -8.90
CA LEU A 229 -12.37 24.47 -8.37
C LEU A 229 -12.45 24.37 -6.82
N PRO A 230 -11.86 23.34 -6.18
CA PRO A 230 -11.86 23.24 -4.71
C PRO A 230 -11.37 24.55 -4.10
N LYS A 231 -11.98 24.95 -2.98
CA LYS A 231 -11.78 26.27 -2.36
C LYS A 231 -10.28 26.56 -2.19
N GLY A 232 -9.73 27.48 -3.00
CA GLY A 232 -8.31 27.85 -3.00
C GLY A 232 -7.48 27.37 -4.20
N SER A 233 -8.07 26.66 -5.17
CA SER A 233 -7.38 26.33 -6.43
C SER A 233 -7.52 27.48 -7.45
N LEU A 234 -6.42 27.74 -8.15
CA LEU A 234 -6.33 28.64 -9.28
C LEU A 234 -6.30 27.80 -10.55
N ASP A 235 -7.09 28.20 -11.54
CA ASP A 235 -6.99 27.66 -12.91
C ASP A 235 -5.67 28.18 -13.49
N ILE A 236 -4.75 27.28 -13.86
CA ILE A 236 -3.46 27.64 -14.48
C ILE A 236 -3.49 27.20 -15.94
#